data_AF-A0A7J3GBN4-F1
#
_entry.id   AF-A0A7J3GBN4-F1
#
_cell.length_a   1.000
_cell.length_b   1.000
_cell.length_c   1.000
_cell.angle_alpha   90.00
_cell.angle_beta   90.00
_cell.angle_gamma   90.00
#
_symmetry.space_group_name_H-M   'P 1'
#
loop_
_entity.id
_entity.type
_entity.pdbx_description
1 polymer ?
#
loop_
_entity_poly.entity_id
_entity_poly.type
_entity_poly.pdbx_seq_one_letter_code
_entity_poly.pdbx_strand_id
1 'polypeptide(L)' 'MPAKGSFSAKLSKIGLFPHDVKVERRLSDLRKYFYDKRAVESILSRGEDPLIYVVYEIGREREG' A
#
# COMPACT_ATOMS: atom_id res chain seq x y z
N MET A 1 12.52 -15.20 -23.64
CA MET A 1 11.47 -16.10 -23.10
C MET A 1 11.53 -16.01 -21.58
N PRO A 2 10.66 -15.27 -20.88
CA PRO A 2 10.66 -15.30 -19.43
C PRO A 2 9.87 -16.52 -18.94
N ALA A 3 10.39 -17.16 -17.89
CA ALA A 3 9.94 -18.43 -17.39
C ALA A 3 8.53 -18.35 -16.82
N LYS A 4 7.62 -19.18 -17.35
CA LYS A 4 6.40 -19.64 -16.68
C LYS A 4 6.81 -20.46 -15.43
N GLY A 5 7.20 -19.78 -14.36
CA GLY A 5 7.57 -20.39 -13.09
C GLY A 5 6.43 -20.34 -12.08
N SER A 6 6.27 -21.41 -11.30
CA SER A 6 5.58 -21.31 -10.02
C SER A 6 6.26 -20.24 -9.16
N PHE A 7 5.48 -19.35 -8.54
CA PHE A 7 6.00 -18.37 -7.60
C PHE A 7 5.72 -18.84 -6.17
N SER A 8 6.59 -18.46 -5.23
CA SER A 8 6.41 -18.70 -3.81
C SER A 8 6.67 -17.41 -3.07
N ALA A 9 5.76 -17.06 -2.15
CA ALA A 9 5.90 -15.91 -1.30
C ALA A 9 5.51 -16.29 0.13
N LYS A 10 6.22 -15.72 1.10
CA LYS A 10 5.98 -15.89 2.52
C LYS A 10 5.22 -14.67 3.04
N LEU A 11 4.06 -14.92 3.64
CA LEU A 11 3.39 -13.92 4.45
C LEU A 11 3.96 -13.94 5.86
N SER A 12 4.33 -12.78 6.37
CA SER A 12 4.89 -12.59 7.72
C SER A 12 4.07 -11.56 8.49
N LYS A 13 4.39 -11.37 9.78
CA LYS A 13 3.77 -10.32 10.62
C LYS A 13 3.96 -8.90 10.06
N ILE A 14 5.01 -8.68 9.27
CA ILE A 14 5.38 -7.37 8.72
C ILE A 14 5.01 -7.21 7.23
N GLY A 15 4.37 -8.21 6.61
CA GLY A 15 3.97 -8.17 5.20
C GLY A 15 4.46 -9.36 4.36
N LEU A 16 4.37 -9.22 3.05
CA LEU A 16 4.68 -10.25 2.05
C LEU A 16 6.15 -10.20 1.62
N PHE A 17 6.79 -11.36 1.43
CA PHE A 17 8.19 -11.44 0.94
C PHE A 17 8.43 -12.70 0.08
N PRO A 18 9.12 -12.61 -1.07
CA PRO A 18 9.57 -11.37 -1.72
C PRO A 18 8.38 -10.58 -2.30
N HIS A 19 8.59 -9.29 -2.49
CA HIS A 19 7.70 -8.37 -3.21
C HIS A 19 8.55 -7.43 -4.06
N ASP A 20 8.01 -6.96 -5.18
CA ASP A 20 8.69 -6.04 -6.08
C ASP A 20 8.41 -4.58 -5.70
N VAL A 21 7.20 -4.31 -5.23
CA VAL A 21 6.75 -2.96 -4.88
C VAL A 21 6.11 -2.97 -3.49
N LYS A 22 6.43 -1.95 -2.70
CA LYS A 22 5.75 -1.61 -1.44
C LYS A 22 5.18 -0.21 -1.55
N VAL A 23 3.86 -0.07 -1.53
CA VAL A 23 3.17 1.22 -1.57
C VAL A 23 2.55 1.48 -0.20
N GLU A 24 3.03 2.51 0.49
CA GLU A 24 2.40 3.03 1.71
C GLU A 24 1.38 4.10 1.34
N ARG A 25 0.21 4.06 1.98
CA ARG A 25 -0.82 5.08 1.81
C ARG A 25 -1.15 5.69 3.15
N ARG A 26 -0.92 7.00 3.26
CA ARG A 26 -1.16 7.78 4.46
C ARG A 26 -2.51 8.51 4.39
N LEU A 27 -2.90 9.10 5.50
CA LEU A 27 -4.16 9.84 5.61
C LEU A 27 -4.20 11.01 4.62
N SER A 28 -3.07 11.71 4.45
CA SER A 28 -2.92 12.82 3.52
C SER A 28 -3.20 12.44 2.07
N ASP A 29 -2.73 11.26 1.63
CA ASP A 29 -2.99 10.70 0.29
C ASP A 29 -4.49 10.49 0.04
N LEU A 30 -5.24 10.19 1.10
CA LEU A 30 -6.65 9.79 1.05
C LEU A 30 -7.58 10.89 1.57
N ARG A 31 -7.09 12.11 1.82
CA ARG A 31 -7.84 13.17 2.53
C ARG A 31 -9.23 13.47 1.97
N LYS A 32 -9.43 13.28 0.67
CA LYS A 32 -10.71 13.56 -0.02
C LYS A 32 -11.71 12.41 -0.01
N TYR A 33 -11.28 11.22 0.43
CA TYR A 33 -12.09 10.00 0.38
C TYR A 33 -12.91 9.76 1.65
N PHE A 34 -12.57 10.42 2.75
CA PHE A 34 -13.30 10.29 4.01
C PHE A 34 -14.54 11.18 4.02
N TYR A 35 -15.61 10.66 4.62
CA TYR A 35 -16.86 11.39 4.79
C TYR A 35 -16.69 12.62 5.69
N ASP A 36 -16.07 12.43 6.87
CA ASP A 36 -15.79 13.53 7.80
C ASP A 36 -14.46 14.22 7.48
N LYS A 37 -14.57 15.27 6.66
CA LYS A 37 -13.42 16.10 6.26
C LYS A 37 -12.84 16.89 7.43
N ARG A 38 -13.65 17.28 8.43
CA ARG A 38 -13.18 18.10 9.54
C ARG A 38 -12.27 17.30 10.46
N ALA A 39 -12.63 16.04 10.71
CA ALA A 39 -11.79 15.11 11.48
C ALA A 39 -10.43 14.90 10.79
N VAL A 40 -10.42 14.66 9.47
CA VAL A 40 -9.18 14.48 8.70
C VAL A 40 -8.29 15.71 8.77
N GLU A 41 -8.83 16.90 8.48
CA GLU A 41 -8.05 18.13 8.53
C GLU A 41 -7.53 18.43 9.94
N SER A 42 -8.29 18.09 10.99
CA SER A 42 -7.83 18.24 12.38
C SER A 42 -6.67 17.31 12.74
N ILE A 43 -6.64 16.09 12.21
CA ILE A 43 -5.52 15.16 12.41
C ILE A 43 -4.29 15.68 11.67
N LEU A 44 -4.45 16.01 10.38
CA LEU A 44 -3.36 16.52 9.55
C LEU A 44 -2.80 17.85 10.07
N SER A 45 -3.63 18.74 10.61
CA SER A 45 -3.19 20.02 11.18
C SER A 45 -2.32 19.87 12.43
N ARG A 46 -2.41 18.72 13.13
CA ARG A 46 -1.54 18.39 14.27
C ARG A 46 -0.16 17.87 13.83
N GLY A 47 0.08 17.78 12.51
CA GLY A 47 1.26 17.13 11.95
C GLY A 47 1.18 15.60 11.98
N GLU A 48 0.04 15.04 12.36
CA GLU A 48 -0.18 13.60 12.34
C GLU A 48 -0.61 13.18 10.92
N ASP A 49 0.21 12.35 10.27
CA ASP A 49 -0.13 11.75 8.98
C ASP A 49 -0.06 10.21 9.06
N PRO A 50 -1.06 9.57 9.69
CA PRO A 50 -1.02 8.16 10.00
C PRO A 50 -1.03 7.29 8.73
N LEU A 51 -0.32 6.17 8.79
CA LEU A 51 -0.36 5.13 7.76
C LEU A 51 -1.72 4.44 7.80
N ILE A 52 -2.43 4.40 6.67
CA ILE A 52 -3.75 3.76 6.54
C ILE A 52 -3.59 2.32 6.07
N TYR A 53 -2.84 2.10 4.99
CA TYR A 53 -2.57 0.75 4.50
C TYR A 53 -1.24 0.66 3.75
N VAL A 54 -0.77 -0.57 3.55
CA VAL A 54 0.38 -0.91 2.72
C VAL A 54 -0.03 -1.95 1.70
N VAL A 55 0.33 -1.73 0.44
CA VAL A 55 0.19 -2.72 -0.63
C VAL A 55 1.56 -3.29 -0.95
N TYR A 56 1.65 -4.62 -1.02
CA TYR A 56 2.81 -5.35 -1.51
C TYR A 56 2.43 -5.98 -2.84
N GLU A 57 3.11 -5.59 -3.91
CA GLU A 57 2.85 -6.13 -5.24
C GLU A 57 3.97 -7.10 -5.64
N ILE A 58 3.56 -8.23 -6.20
CA ILE A 58 4.44 -9.15 -6.91
C ILE A 58 4.08 -8.99 -8.39
N GLY A 59 4.96 -8.35 -9.13
CA GLY A 59 4.83 -8.13 -10.56
C GLY A 59 4.78 -9.48 -11.28
N ARG A 60 3.65 -9.75 -11.93
CA ARG A 60 3.60 -10.68 -13.05
C ARG A 60 3.58 -9.83 -14.29
N GLU A 61 4.51 -10.03 -15.23
CA GLU A 61 4.38 -9.42 -16.57
C GLU A 61 2.97 -9.74 -17.08
N ARG A 62 2.13 -8.71 -17.26
CA ARG A 62 0.84 -8.85 -17.93
C ARG A 62 1.13 -8.81 -19.42
N GLU A 63 0.76 -9.88 -20.13
CA GLU A 63 0.73 -9.89 -21.60
C GLU A 63 -0.07 -8.68 -22.10
N GLY A 64 0.54 -7.90 -23.00
CA GLY A 64 -0.16 -7.03 -23.94
C GLY A 64 -0.43 -7.76 -25.23
#